data_AF-A0A9Q3BLY0-F1
#
_entry.id   AF-A0A9Q3BLY0-F1
#
_cell.length_a   1.000
_cell.length_b   1.000
_cell.length_c   1.000
_cell.angle_alpha   90.00
_cell.angle_beta   90.00
_cell.angle_gamma   90.00
#
_symmetry.space_group_name_H-M   'P 1'
#
loop_
_entity.id
_entity.type
_entity.pdbx_description
1 polymer ?
#
loop_
_entity_poly.entity_id
_entity_poly.type
_entity_poly.pdbx_seq_one_letter_code
_entity_poly.pdbx_strand_id
1 'polypeptide(L)'
;MKEPDSLDGTKAFKLRGFVQCCQLIFHNDSANFFSDRKKVLYSTSSLTGRAGKWIEPYLSNISNEDPSYLLNNWKLFETQFFTLLGDPNEVRKAEQELHNLRMK
;
A
#
# COMPACT_ATOMS: atom_id res chain seq x y z
N MET A 1 9.75 -0.38 -17.27
CA MET A 1 9.45 -0.65 -15.85
C MET A 1 8.23 -1.55 -15.83
N LYS A 2 8.25 -2.69 -15.14
CA LYS A 2 7.10 -3.63 -15.12
C LYS A 2 6.06 -3.07 -14.16
N GLU A 3 4.82 -2.93 -14.61
CA GLU A 3 3.71 -2.53 -13.74
C GLU A 3 3.48 -3.61 -12.66
N PRO A 4 3.02 -3.23 -11.45
CA PRO A 4 2.66 -4.20 -10.43
C PRO A 4 1.58 -5.14 -10.96
N ASP A 5 1.71 -6.44 -10.71
CA ASP A 5 0.61 -7.38 -10.96
C ASP A 5 -0.62 -6.93 -10.15
N SER A 6 -1.82 -7.06 -10.73
CA SER A 6 -3.05 -6.61 -10.07
C SER A 6 -3.22 -7.30 -8.71
N LEU A 7 -3.59 -6.53 -7.69
CA LEU A 7 -3.75 -7.04 -6.33
C LEU A 7 -5.23 -7.10 -5.95
N ASP A 8 -5.77 -8.30 -5.83
CA ASP A 8 -7.19 -8.53 -5.51
C ASP A 8 -7.51 -8.48 -4.01
N GLY A 9 -6.49 -8.48 -3.13
CA GLY A 9 -6.63 -8.49 -1.68
C GLY A 9 -7.00 -9.84 -1.06
N THR A 10 -6.85 -10.96 -1.79
CA THR A 10 -7.17 -12.32 -1.29
C THR A 10 -6.00 -13.02 -0.60
N LYS A 11 -4.76 -12.66 -0.96
CA LYS A 11 -3.53 -13.29 -0.47
C LYS A 11 -2.67 -12.28 0.27
N ALA A 12 -2.67 -12.34 1.59
CA ALA A 12 -1.94 -11.40 2.44
C ALA A 12 -0.44 -11.30 2.11
N PHE A 13 0.21 -12.44 1.84
CA PHE A 13 1.64 -12.47 1.48
C PHE A 13 1.99 -11.66 0.21
N LYS A 14 1.01 -11.42 -0.68
CA LYS A 14 1.21 -10.60 -1.88
C LYS A 14 1.19 -9.10 -1.60
N LEU A 15 0.62 -8.66 -0.46
CA LEU A 15 0.53 -7.24 -0.10
C LEU A 15 1.92 -6.63 0.11
N ARG A 16 2.80 -7.34 0.82
CA ARG A 16 4.16 -6.86 1.09
C ARG A 16 4.96 -6.69 -0.19
N GLY A 17 4.92 -7.71 -1.07
CA GLY A 17 5.59 -7.65 -2.37
C GLY A 17 5.05 -6.52 -3.24
N PHE A 18 3.73 -6.31 -3.26
CA PHE A 18 3.12 -5.20 -3.98
C PHE A 18 3.61 -3.83 -3.48
N VAL A 19 3.61 -3.61 -2.16
CA VAL A 19 4.08 -2.35 -1.55
C VAL A 19 5.57 -2.11 -1.84
N GLN A 20 6.40 -3.15 -1.74
CA GLN A 20 7.82 -3.07 -2.07
C GLN A 20 8.05 -2.71 -3.55
N CYS A 21 7.30 -3.30 -4.47
CA CYS A 21 7.35 -2.93 -5.88
C CYS A 21 6.95 -1.47 -6.11
N CYS A 22 5.89 -0.99 -5.44
CA CYS A 22 5.48 0.41 -5.51
C CYS A 22 6.60 1.34 -5.02
N GLN A 23 7.21 1.04 -3.86
CA GLN A 23 8.32 1.83 -3.32
C GLN A 23 9.50 1.90 -4.30
N LEU A 24 9.90 0.77 -4.91
CA LEU A 24 10.96 0.75 -5.92
C LEU A 24 10.63 1.66 -7.12
N ILE A 25 9.39 1.62 -7.59
CA ILE A 25 8.91 2.49 -8.68
C ILE A 25 8.99 3.97 -8.28
N PHE A 26 8.53 4.31 -7.08
CA PHE A 26 8.55 5.70 -6.59
C PHE A 26 9.96 6.24 -6.40
N HIS A 27 10.88 5.40 -5.92
CA HIS A 27 12.28 5.78 -5.78
C HIS A 27 12.99 5.92 -7.14
N ASN A 28 12.65 5.06 -8.11
CA ASN A 28 13.23 5.12 -9.44
C ASN A 28 12.71 6.32 -10.27
N ASP A 29 11.49 6.80 -9.98
CA ASP A 29 10.88 7.95 -10.66
C ASP A 29 10.36 8.99 -9.65
N SER A 30 11.28 9.53 -8.84
CA SER A 30 10.93 10.50 -7.80
C SER A 30 10.34 11.81 -8.36
N ALA A 31 10.65 12.14 -9.62
CA ALA A 31 10.11 13.33 -10.29
C ALA A 31 8.61 13.19 -10.59
N ASN A 32 8.12 12.00 -10.95
CA ASN A 32 6.70 11.77 -11.10
C ASN A 32 6.01 11.47 -9.77
N PHE A 33 6.69 10.82 -8.83
CA PHE A 33 6.13 10.40 -7.54
C PHE A 33 6.55 11.29 -6.35
N PHE A 34 6.65 12.60 -6.59
CA PHE A 34 7.09 13.57 -5.57
C PHE A 34 6.09 13.78 -4.43
N SER A 35 4.81 13.45 -4.63
CA SER A 35 3.76 13.61 -3.61
C SER A 35 3.13 12.29 -3.24
N ASP A 36 2.73 12.19 -1.97
CA ASP A 36 2.04 11.01 -1.45
C ASP A 36 0.74 10.73 -2.18
N ARG A 37 0.01 11.78 -2.59
CA ARG A 37 -1.20 11.61 -3.41
C ARG A 37 -0.94 10.84 -4.70
N LYS A 38 0.13 11.16 -5.42
CA LYS A 38 0.48 10.45 -6.66
C LYS A 38 0.86 9.00 -6.41
N LYS A 39 1.59 8.72 -5.31
CA LYS A 39 1.95 7.37 -4.90
C LYS A 39 0.69 6.53 -4.60
N VAL A 40 -0.22 7.08 -3.79
CA VAL A 40 -1.46 6.38 -3.42
C VAL A 40 -2.32 6.16 -4.65
N LEU A 41 -2.55 7.18 -5.47
CA LEU A 41 -3.36 7.04 -6.70
C LEU A 41 -2.82 5.95 -7.63
N TYR A 42 -1.50 5.93 -7.86
CA TYR A 42 -0.86 4.89 -8.67
C TYR A 42 -1.08 3.50 -8.08
N SER A 43 -0.81 3.30 -6.79
CA SER A 43 -1.04 2.01 -6.14
C SER A 43 -2.52 1.59 -6.21
N THR A 44 -3.45 2.53 -6.03
CA THR A 44 -4.89 2.24 -6.09
C THR A 44 -5.37 1.82 -7.47
N SER A 45 -4.71 2.29 -8.55
CA SER A 45 -5.04 1.90 -9.92
C SER A 45 -4.81 0.41 -10.22
N SER A 46 -3.90 -0.22 -9.47
CA SER A 46 -3.59 -1.65 -9.60
C SER A 46 -4.40 -2.53 -8.64
N LEU A 47 -5.30 -1.96 -7.83
CA LEU A 47 -6.14 -2.72 -6.91
C LEU A 47 -7.39 -3.25 -7.61
N THR A 48 -7.69 -4.52 -7.37
CA THR A 48 -8.86 -5.20 -7.93
C THR A 48 -9.60 -5.95 -6.82
N GLY A 49 -10.72 -6.60 -7.14
CA GLY A 49 -11.40 -7.50 -6.20
C GLY A 49 -11.75 -6.88 -4.84
N ARG A 50 -11.34 -7.52 -3.76
CA ARG A 50 -11.58 -7.07 -2.37
C ARG A 50 -10.84 -5.76 -2.08
N ALA A 51 -9.60 -5.63 -2.55
CA ALA A 51 -8.82 -4.41 -2.35
C ALA A 51 -9.43 -3.20 -3.08
N GLY A 52 -9.91 -3.42 -4.31
CA GLY A 52 -10.63 -2.40 -5.10
C GLY A 52 -11.91 -1.93 -4.41
N LYS A 53 -12.73 -2.87 -3.92
CA LYS A 53 -13.96 -2.54 -3.17
C LYS A 53 -13.68 -1.76 -1.88
N TRP A 54 -12.56 -2.03 -1.23
CA TRP A 54 -12.18 -1.31 -0.01
C TRP A 54 -11.82 0.15 -0.30
N ILE A 55 -11.15 0.44 -1.42
CA ILE A 55 -10.73 1.81 -1.75
C ILE A 55 -11.84 2.66 -2.38
N GLU A 56 -12.86 2.04 -2.96
CA GLU A 56 -13.95 2.68 -3.70
C GLU A 56 -14.59 3.90 -2.98
N PRO A 57 -14.91 3.86 -1.67
CA PRO A 57 -15.50 5.00 -0.97
C PRO A 57 -14.57 6.22 -0.93
N TYR A 58 -13.26 5.99 -0.94
CA TYR A 58 -12.27 7.06 -0.94
C TYR A 58 -12.12 7.69 -2.34
N LEU A 59 -12.24 6.86 -3.39
CA LEU A 59 -12.23 7.34 -4.77
C LEU A 59 -13.46 8.21 -5.10
N SER A 60 -14.59 7.98 -4.43
CA SER A 60 -15.79 8.82 -4.59
C SER A 60 -15.57 10.28 -4.19
N ASN A 61 -14.56 10.57 -3.36
CA ASN A 61 -14.14 11.92 -3.01
C ASN A 61 -12.66 12.14 -3.36
N ILE A 62 -12.26 11.76 -4.58
CA ILE A 62 -10.88 11.87 -5.09
C ILE A 62 -10.33 13.30 -5.09
N SER A 63 -11.20 14.31 -5.13
CA SER A 63 -10.84 15.73 -5.11
C SER A 63 -10.60 16.27 -3.70
N ASN A 64 -10.77 15.46 -2.65
CA ASN A 64 -10.47 15.88 -1.29
C ASN A 64 -8.98 16.23 -1.15
N GLU A 65 -8.69 17.43 -0.65
CA GLU A 65 -7.34 17.96 -0.48
C GLU A 65 -6.83 17.86 0.97
N ASP A 66 -7.63 17.34 1.90
CA ASP A 66 -7.25 17.16 3.29
C ASP A 66 -6.00 16.26 3.38
N PRO A 67 -4.89 16.71 4.00
CA PRO A 67 -3.68 15.91 4.17
C PRO A 67 -3.88 14.64 5.02
N SER A 68 -4.93 14.60 5.84
CA SER A 68 -5.33 13.42 6.61
C SER A 68 -6.19 12.44 5.82
N TYR A 69 -6.63 12.81 4.62
CA TYR A 69 -7.39 11.93 3.75
C TYR A 69 -6.52 10.79 3.22
N LEU A 70 -7.09 9.58 3.17
CA LEU A 70 -6.37 8.36 2.79
C LEU A 70 -5.61 8.50 1.47
N LEU A 71 -6.24 9.13 0.46
CA LEU A 71 -5.65 9.28 -0.86
C LEU A 71 -4.49 10.28 -0.91
N ASN A 72 -4.29 11.10 0.13
CA ASN A 72 -3.25 12.13 0.18
C ASN A 72 -2.06 11.75 1.07
N ASN A 73 -2.11 10.60 1.74
CA ASN A 73 -1.14 10.21 2.75
C ASN A 73 -0.69 8.76 2.57
N TRP A 74 0.55 8.57 2.11
CA TRP A 74 1.07 7.24 1.82
C TRP A 74 1.16 6.36 3.08
N LYS A 75 1.60 6.94 4.19
CA LYS A 75 1.76 6.22 5.45
C LYS A 75 0.42 5.74 6.00
N LEU A 76 -0.62 6.58 5.90
CA LEU A 76 -1.97 6.21 6.30
C LEU A 76 -2.53 5.11 5.40
N PHE A 77 -2.35 5.24 4.07
CA PHE A 77 -2.71 4.21 3.11
C PHE A 77 -2.07 2.87 3.46
N GLU A 78 -0.74 2.82 3.59
CA GLU A 78 0.01 1.60 3.90
C GLU A 78 -0.46 0.95 5.22
N THR A 79 -0.66 1.76 6.27
CA THR A 79 -1.14 1.28 7.57
C THR A 79 -2.52 0.63 7.46
N GLN A 80 -3.48 1.31 6.82
CA GLN A 80 -4.84 0.80 6.65
C GLN A 80 -4.85 -0.42 5.71
N PHE A 81 -4.01 -0.39 4.68
CA PHE A 81 -3.87 -1.48 3.70
C PHE A 81 -3.44 -2.78 4.37
N PHE A 82 -2.41 -2.76 5.21
CA PHE A 82 -1.99 -3.94 5.97
C PHE A 82 -2.97 -4.32 7.07
N THR A 83 -3.61 -3.35 7.72
CA THR A 83 -4.58 -3.62 8.79
C THR A 83 -5.84 -4.33 8.27
N LEU A 84 -6.33 -3.93 7.09
CA LEU A 84 -7.63 -4.39 6.57
C LEU A 84 -7.52 -5.54 5.58
N LEU A 85 -6.40 -5.65 4.87
CA LEU A 85 -6.17 -6.70 3.87
C LEU A 85 -5.08 -7.70 4.29
N GLY A 86 -4.20 -7.33 5.22
CA GLY A 86 -3.14 -8.20 5.72
C GLY A 86 -3.64 -9.34 6.58
N ASP A 87 -2.77 -10.33 6.78
CA ASP A 87 -2.99 -11.38 7.77
C ASP A 87 -2.38 -10.90 9.10
N PRO A 88 -3.18 -10.78 10.17
CA PRO A 88 -2.69 -10.41 11.50
C PRO A 88 -1.53 -11.29 11.98
N ASN A 89 -1.48 -12.56 11.56
CA ASN A 89 -0.43 -13.50 11.94
C ASN A 89 0.89 -13.24 11.20
N GLU A 90 0.85 -12.76 9.95
CA GLU A 90 2.07 -12.43 9.20
C GLU A 90 2.74 -11.17 9.74
N VAL A 91 1.96 -10.16 10.15
CA VAL A 91 2.50 -8.95 10.81
C VAL A 91 3.23 -9.34 12.09
N ARG A 92 2.58 -10.15 12.94
CA ARG A 92 3.17 -10.65 14.20
C ARG A 92 4.43 -11.46 13.96
N LYS A 93 4.46 -12.30 12.91
CA LYS A 93 5.61 -13.13 12.57
C LYS A 93 6.79 -12.28 12.06
N ALA A 94 6.53 -11.29 11.21
CA ALA A 94 7.56 -10.37 10.72
C ALA A 94 8.18 -9.53 11.86
N GLU A 95 7.37 -9.08 12.81
CA GLU A 95 7.84 -8.39 14.02
C GLU A 95 8.72 -9.31 14.89
N GLN A 96 8.30 -10.56 15.09
CA GLN A 96 9.07 -11.56 15.82
C GLN A 96 10.41 -11.89 15.13
N GLU A 97 10.42 -12.02 13.80
CA GLU A 97 11.65 -12.25 13.02
C GLU A 97 12.61 -11.06 13.11
N LEU A 98 12.10 -9.82 13.04
CA LEU A 98 12.90 -8.60 13.23
C LEU A 98 13.46 -8.51 14.66
N HIS A 99 12.66 -8.85 15.68
CA HIS A 99 13.12 -8.89 17.07
C HIS A 99 14.24 -9.92 17.25
N ASN A 100 14.08 -11.12 16.67
CA ASN A 100 15.06 -12.19 16.74
C ASN A 100 16.36 -11.86 15.97
N LEU A 101 16.29 -11.05 14.91
CA LEU A 101 17.48 -10.56 14.19
C LEU A 101 18.25 -9.50 14.98
N ARG A 102 17.57 -8.69 15.79
CA ARG A 102 18.19 -7.62 16.59
C ARG A 102 18.80 -8.12 17.91
N MET A 103 18.41 -9.32 18.34
CA MET A 103 18.88 -9.99 19.55
C MET A 103 20.01 -11.00 19.29
N LYS A 104 20.62 -10.96 18.10
CA LYS A 104 21.80 -11.73 17.72
C LYS A 104 23.04 -10.86 17.66
#